data_AF-A0A7S3LMH4-F1
#
_entry.id   AF-A0A7S3LMH4-F1
#
_cell.length_a   1.000
_cell.length_b   1.000
_cell.length_c   1.000
_cell.angle_alpha   90.00
_cell.angle_beta   90.00
_cell.angle_gamma   90.00
#
_symmetry.space_group_name_H-M   'P 1'
#
loop_
_entity.id
_entity.type
_entity.pdbx_description
1 polymer ?
#
loop_
_entity_poly.entity_id
_entity_poly.type
_entity_poly.pdbx_seq_one_letter_code
_entity_poly.pdbx_strand_id
1 'polypeptide(L)'
;KQALAIAVRYASTRLCVGESGKSDTPIMDYQLQQRALIPLIARTYVLSGLGMNYVKTRYGKESTANGLGTADLTPELQILCSGIKSMVTWHCERTASVCRERCGGQGYLAANRFEEILGDAHAVCTAEG
;
A
#
# COMPACT_ATOMS: atom_id res chain seq x y z
N LYS A 1 -0.98 2.96 2.40
CA LYS A 1 -0.24 3.78 3.40
C LYS A 1 -0.71 3.52 4.83
N GLN A 2 -2.01 3.52 5.13
CA GLN A 2 -2.55 3.28 6.48
C GLN A 2 -2.13 1.93 7.07
N ALA A 3 -2.31 0.82 6.34
CA ALA A 3 -1.89 -0.52 6.77
C ALA A 3 -0.41 -0.60 7.20
N LEU A 4 0.49 0.01 6.41
CA LEU A 4 1.92 0.09 6.72
C LEU A 4 2.18 0.89 7.98
N ALA A 5 1.52 2.03 8.16
CA ALA A 5 1.70 2.84 9.37
C ALA A 5 1.29 2.07 10.63
N ILE A 6 0.18 1.32 10.57
CA ILE A 6 -0.27 0.46 11.68
C ILE A 6 0.76 -0.65 11.93
N ALA A 7 1.13 -1.40 10.88
CA ALA A 7 2.04 -2.54 11.01
C ALA A 7 3.45 -2.15 11.49
N VAL A 8 4.01 -1.04 11.00
CA VAL A 8 5.32 -0.56 11.44
C VAL A 8 5.27 -0.10 12.90
N ARG A 9 4.25 0.68 13.28
CA ARG A 9 4.10 1.12 14.69
C ARG A 9 3.93 -0.07 15.62
N TYR A 10 3.05 -1.00 15.27
CA TYR A 10 2.86 -2.23 16.02
C TYR A 10 4.16 -3.03 16.12
N ALA A 11 4.90 -3.17 15.02
CA ALA A 11 6.14 -3.92 14.99
C ALA A 11 7.23 -3.29 15.87
N SER A 12 7.29 -1.95 15.95
CA SER A 12 8.24 -1.24 16.80
C SER A 12 7.92 -1.33 18.29
N THR A 13 6.66 -1.58 18.67
CA THR A 13 6.23 -1.66 20.08
C THR A 13 5.99 -3.08 20.59
N ARG A 14 5.73 -4.02 19.69
CA ARG A 14 5.43 -5.40 20.07
C ARG A 14 6.72 -6.15 20.39
N LEU A 15 6.91 -6.51 21.66
CA LEU A 15 8.06 -7.27 22.11
C LEU A 15 7.89 -8.78 21.84
N CYS A 16 9.01 -9.41 21.51
CA CYS A 16 9.20 -10.83 21.24
C CYS A 16 10.44 -11.34 21.99
N VAL A 17 10.63 -12.66 21.97
CA VAL A 17 11.72 -13.33 22.69
C VAL A 17 13.07 -12.97 22.07
N GLY A 18 13.82 -12.11 22.74
CA GLY A 18 15.15 -11.68 22.34
C GLY A 18 16.26 -12.68 22.67
N GLU A 19 17.50 -12.24 22.46
CA GLU A 19 18.72 -13.02 22.78
C GLU A 19 18.80 -13.39 24.27
N SER A 20 18.19 -12.59 25.14
CA SER A 20 18.10 -12.85 26.58
C SER A 20 17.13 -13.98 26.95
N GLY A 21 16.35 -14.49 25.97
CA GLY A 21 15.25 -15.43 26.20
C GLY A 21 14.00 -14.79 26.80
N LYS A 22 13.98 -13.47 27.02
CA LYS A 22 12.82 -12.73 27.54
C LYS A 22 12.12 -11.95 26.43
N SER A 23 10.87 -11.55 26.68
CA SER A 23 10.09 -10.73 25.76
C SER A 23 10.51 -9.25 25.82
N ASP A 24 11.71 -8.94 25.34
CA ASP A 24 12.34 -7.61 25.44
C ASP A 24 12.73 -6.98 24.09
N THR A 25 12.65 -7.73 22.99
CA THR A 25 13.11 -7.28 21.68
C THR A 25 11.93 -6.95 20.76
N PRO A 26 11.83 -5.73 20.21
CA PRO A 26 10.79 -5.40 19.24
C PRO A 26 10.77 -6.36 18.04
N ILE A 27 9.58 -6.77 17.61
CA ILE A 27 9.45 -7.67 16.45
C ILE A 27 9.99 -7.02 15.16
N MET A 28 10.07 -5.69 15.10
CA MET A 28 10.70 -4.96 13.99
C MET A 28 12.20 -5.24 13.83
N ASP A 29 12.90 -5.69 14.88
CA ASP A 29 14.34 -5.96 14.82
C ASP A 29 14.65 -7.30 14.14
N TYR A 30 13.64 -8.16 13.98
CA TYR A 30 13.78 -9.43 13.30
C TYR A 30 13.81 -9.23 11.79
N GLN A 31 14.83 -9.78 11.14
CA GLN A 31 14.99 -9.70 9.68
C GLN A 31 13.76 -10.23 8.92
N LEU A 32 13.06 -11.24 9.45
CA LEU A 32 11.84 -11.76 8.83
C LEU A 32 10.74 -10.68 8.74
N GLN A 33 10.58 -9.87 9.80
CA GLN A 33 9.61 -8.77 9.83
C GLN A 33 10.04 -7.65 8.89
N GLN A 34 11.32 -7.28 8.90
CA GLN A 34 11.88 -6.24 8.02
C GLN A 34 11.76 -6.63 6.54
N ARG A 35 12.10 -7.87 6.18
CA ARG A 35 11.99 -8.37 4.80
C ARG A 35 10.55 -8.39 4.29
N ALA A 36 9.57 -8.51 5.19
CA ALA A 36 8.16 -8.41 4.82
C ALA A 36 7.71 -6.95 4.63
N LEU A 37 8.06 -6.04 5.56
CA LEU A 37 7.52 -4.68 5.58
C LEU A 37 8.33 -3.66 4.77
N ILE A 38 9.66 -3.67 4.86
CA ILE A 38 10.52 -2.65 4.25
C ILE A 38 10.36 -2.56 2.72
N PRO A 39 10.34 -3.69 1.96
CA PRO A 39 10.12 -3.61 0.51
C PRO A 39 8.75 -3.01 0.15
N LEU A 40 7.72 -3.26 0.96
CA LEU A 40 6.38 -2.69 0.74
C LEU A 40 6.37 -1.18 0.99
N ILE A 41 7.12 -0.69 1.97
CA ILE A 41 7.30 0.75 2.21
C ILE A 41 7.96 1.38 0.98
N ALA A 42 9.11 0.86 0.54
CA ALA A 42 9.85 1.38 -0.61
C ALA A 42 8.96 1.42 -1.87
N ARG A 43 8.28 0.31 -2.17
CA ARG A 43 7.39 0.21 -3.33
C ARG A 43 6.18 1.14 -3.23
N THR A 44 5.65 1.39 -2.03
CA THR A 44 4.57 2.37 -1.82
C THR A 44 5.01 3.79 -2.14
N TYR A 45 6.23 4.18 -1.74
CA TYR A 45 6.77 5.50 -2.07
C TYR A 45 6.96 5.68 -3.58
N VAL A 46 7.52 4.66 -4.26
CA VAL A 46 7.74 4.72 -5.71
C VAL A 46 6.40 4.73 -6.48
N LEU A 47 5.52 3.74 -6.24
CA LEU A 47 4.29 3.61 -7.01
C LEU A 47 3.27 4.71 -6.71
N SER A 48 2.97 4.95 -5.43
CA SER A 48 1.96 5.95 -5.07
C SER A 48 2.51 7.37 -5.01
N GLY A 49 3.78 7.55 -4.66
CA GLY A 49 4.39 8.88 -4.49
C GLY A 49 4.97 9.45 -5.78
N LEU A 50 5.61 8.64 -6.62
CA LEU A 50 6.22 9.10 -7.87
C LEU A 50 5.35 8.74 -9.07
N GLY A 51 5.07 7.45 -9.27
CA GLY A 51 4.35 6.96 -10.45
C GLY A 51 2.94 7.52 -10.59
N MET A 52 2.10 7.34 -9.56
CA MET A 52 0.72 7.84 -9.59
C MET A 52 0.64 9.37 -9.66
N ASN A 53 1.54 10.09 -8.97
CA ASN A 53 1.54 11.56 -9.03
C ASN A 53 1.97 12.08 -10.40
N TYR A 54 2.93 11.41 -11.07
CA TYR A 54 3.30 11.72 -12.44
C TYR A 54 2.10 11.58 -13.39
N VAL A 55 1.41 10.44 -13.35
CA VAL A 55 0.23 10.19 -14.20
C VAL A 55 -0.89 11.19 -13.90
N LYS A 56 -1.18 11.47 -12.62
CA LYS A 56 -2.17 12.48 -12.21
C LYS A 56 -1.84 13.88 -12.73
N THR A 57 -0.57 14.27 -12.66
CA THR A 57 -0.11 15.58 -13.15
C THR A 57 -0.30 15.69 -14.66
N ARG A 58 0.03 14.63 -15.41
CA ARG A 58 -0.15 14.59 -16.86
C ARG A 58 -1.64 14.64 -17.22
N TYR A 59 -2.46 13.84 -16.55
CA TYR A 59 -3.91 13.84 -16.71
C TYR A 59 -4.52 15.22 -16.48
N GLY A 60 -4.15 15.90 -15.39
CA GLY A 60 -4.67 17.23 -15.08
C GLY A 60 -4.32 18.28 -16.15
N LYS A 61 -3.08 18.24 -16.67
CA LYS A 61 -2.64 19.15 -17.74
C LYS A 61 -3.43 18.95 -19.03
N GLU A 62 -3.61 17.70 -19.43
CA GLU A 62 -4.27 17.34 -20.69
C GLU A 62 -5.78 17.58 -20.64
N SER A 63 -6.41 17.22 -19.52
CA SER A 63 -7.83 17.49 -19.29
C SER A 63 -8.15 18.99 -19.26
N THR A 64 -7.27 19.82 -18.69
CA THR A 64 -7.46 21.28 -18.66
C THR A 64 -7.24 21.91 -20.04
N ALA A 65 -6.27 21.40 -20.81
CA ALA A 65 -5.96 21.92 -22.14
C ALA A 65 -7.06 21.63 -23.18
N ASN A 66 -7.70 20.47 -23.09
CA ASN A 66 -8.71 20.04 -24.07
C ASN A 66 -10.14 20.52 -23.74
N GLY A 67 -10.39 21.09 -22.55
CA GLY A 67 -11.68 21.70 -22.18
C GLY A 67 -12.87 20.73 -22.12
N LEU A 68 -12.67 19.42 -22.25
CA LEU A 68 -13.71 18.39 -22.38
C LEU A 68 -13.35 17.11 -21.61
N GLY A 69 -14.37 16.27 -21.36
CA GLY A 69 -14.33 15.07 -20.54
C GLY A 69 -13.40 13.95 -21.06
N THR A 70 -13.35 12.83 -20.33
CA THR A 70 -12.42 11.69 -20.46
C THR A 70 -12.23 11.09 -21.87
N ALA A 71 -13.06 11.43 -22.86
CA ALA A 71 -13.02 10.89 -24.22
C ALA A 71 -11.86 11.45 -25.09
N ASP A 72 -11.28 12.59 -24.74
CA ASP A 72 -10.26 13.27 -25.56
C ASP A 72 -8.82 13.06 -25.07
N LEU A 73 -8.58 12.05 -24.23
CA LEU A 73 -7.24 11.73 -23.72
C LEU A 73 -6.42 10.98 -24.79
N THR A 74 -5.14 11.34 -24.91
CA THR A 74 -4.20 10.66 -25.79
C THR A 74 -4.10 9.17 -25.46
N PRO A 75 -3.93 8.29 -26.46
CA PRO A 75 -3.77 6.85 -26.23
C PRO A 75 -2.62 6.51 -25.27
N GLU A 76 -1.54 7.30 -25.30
CA GLU A 76 -0.40 7.15 -24.38
C GLU A 76 -0.84 7.36 -22.92
N LEU A 77 -1.60 8.43 -22.64
CA LEU A 77 -2.07 8.71 -21.29
C LEU A 77 -3.07 7.66 -20.81
N GLN A 78 -3.94 7.16 -21.69
CA GLN A 78 -4.85 6.06 -21.37
C GLN A 78 -4.08 4.80 -20.95
N ILE A 79 -3.03 4.41 -21.68
CA ILE A 79 -2.16 3.28 -21.34
C ILE A 79 -1.48 3.50 -19.99
N LEU A 80 -0.96 4.71 -19.73
CA LEU A 80 -0.33 5.05 -18.46
C LEU A 80 -1.32 4.96 -17.28
N CYS A 81 -2.54 5.46 -17.45
CA CYS A 81 -3.62 5.37 -16.46
C CYS A 81 -3.97 3.92 -16.13
N SER A 82 -4.22 3.09 -17.15
CA SER A 82 -4.54 1.67 -16.96
C SER A 82 -3.38 0.92 -16.31
N GLY A 83 -2.15 1.13 -16.78
CA GLY A 83 -0.96 0.47 -16.23
C GLY A 83 -0.70 0.82 -14.77
N ILE A 84 -0.72 2.11 -14.41
CA ILE A 84 -0.46 2.53 -13.03
C ILE A 84 -1.57 2.08 -12.07
N LYS A 85 -2.83 2.07 -12.53
CA LYS A 85 -3.97 1.57 -11.74
C LYS A 85 -3.73 0.12 -11.35
N SER A 86 -3.43 -0.76 -12.32
CA SER A 86 -3.24 -2.18 -12.03
C SER A 86 -2.05 -2.43 -11.11
N MET A 87 -0.93 -1.74 -11.33
CA MET A 87 0.24 -1.87 -10.45
C MET A 87 -0.01 -1.38 -9.02
N VAL A 88 -0.69 -0.24 -8.85
CA VAL A 88 -0.94 0.35 -7.52
C VAL A 88 -1.98 -0.46 -6.75
N THR A 89 -3.04 -0.91 -7.40
CA THR A 89 -4.16 -1.61 -6.74
C THR A 89 -3.74 -2.98 -6.22
N TRP A 90 -3.07 -3.81 -7.04
CA TRP A 90 -2.49 -5.08 -6.57
C TRP A 90 -1.39 -4.88 -5.51
N HIS A 91 -0.60 -3.82 -5.61
CA HIS A 91 0.35 -3.47 -4.55
C HIS A 91 -0.37 -3.09 -3.24
N CYS A 92 -1.50 -2.39 -3.33
CA CYS A 92 -2.31 -1.99 -2.18
C CYS A 92 -2.88 -3.21 -1.44
N GLU A 93 -3.53 -4.13 -2.16
CA GLU A 93 -4.05 -5.39 -1.63
C GLU A 93 -2.94 -6.17 -0.92
N ARG A 94 -1.85 -6.48 -1.63
CA ARG A 94 -0.73 -7.22 -1.05
C ARG A 94 -0.18 -6.54 0.19
N THR A 95 -0.08 -5.22 0.17
CA THR A 95 0.41 -4.45 1.32
C THR A 95 -0.53 -4.60 2.51
N ALA A 96 -1.84 -4.49 2.30
CA ALA A 96 -2.83 -4.65 3.36
C ALA A 96 -2.80 -6.07 3.95
N SER A 97 -2.77 -7.09 3.09
CA SER A 97 -2.73 -8.51 3.48
C SER A 97 -1.49 -8.83 4.31
N VAL A 98 -0.30 -8.46 3.81
CA VAL A 98 0.96 -8.71 4.53
C VAL A 98 1.00 -7.91 5.84
N CYS A 99 0.56 -6.65 5.85
CA CYS A 99 0.57 -5.85 7.09
C CYS A 99 -0.32 -6.47 8.17
N ARG A 100 -1.50 -6.99 7.79
CA ARG A 100 -2.40 -7.69 8.71
C ARG A 100 -1.74 -8.92 9.31
N GLU A 101 -1.17 -9.78 8.47
CA GLU A 101 -0.48 -11.01 8.91
C GLU A 101 0.72 -10.70 9.81
N ARG A 102 1.48 -9.65 9.49
CA ARG A 102 2.65 -9.22 10.26
C ARG A 102 2.30 -8.54 11.59
N CYS A 103 1.03 -8.25 11.84
CA CYS A 103 0.51 -7.86 13.15
C CYS A 103 0.08 -9.06 14.01
N GLY A 104 0.17 -10.29 13.49
CA GLY A 104 -0.26 -11.50 14.19
C GLY A 104 -1.74 -11.47 14.56
N GLY A 105 -2.11 -12.05 15.70
CA GLY A 105 -3.50 -12.10 16.16
C GLY A 105 -4.14 -10.71 16.36
N GLN A 106 -3.35 -9.67 16.65
CA GLN A 106 -3.88 -8.31 16.74
C GLN A 106 -4.37 -7.80 15.38
N GLY A 107 -3.74 -8.22 14.28
CA GLY A 107 -4.20 -7.90 12.93
C GLY A 107 -5.60 -8.44 12.61
N TYR A 108 -6.08 -9.45 13.35
CA TYR A 108 -7.42 -10.00 13.19
C TYR A 108 -8.51 -9.12 13.82
N LEU A 109 -8.18 -8.35 14.86
CA LEU A 109 -9.17 -7.60 15.62
C LEU A 109 -9.63 -6.36 14.85
N ALA A 110 -10.95 -6.16 14.78
CA ALA A 110 -11.59 -5.01 14.14
C ALA A 110 -11.04 -3.65 14.64
N ALA A 111 -10.61 -3.58 15.90
CA ALA A 111 -9.97 -2.40 16.48
C ALA A 111 -8.73 -1.90 15.69
N ASN A 112 -8.06 -2.78 14.96
CA ASN A 112 -6.90 -2.45 14.12
C ASN A 112 -7.28 -2.17 12.65
N ARG A 113 -8.55 -2.28 12.29
CA ARG A 113 -9.16 -1.82 11.02
C ARG A 113 -8.59 -2.43 9.74
N PHE A 114 -7.85 -3.54 9.84
CA PHE A 114 -7.31 -4.21 8.65
C PHE A 114 -8.41 -4.80 7.76
N GLU A 115 -9.57 -5.14 8.32
CA GLU A 115 -10.73 -5.64 7.57
C GLU A 115 -11.28 -4.60 6.58
N GLU A 116 -11.50 -3.36 7.05
CA GLU A 116 -11.93 -2.23 6.21
C GLU A 116 -10.91 -1.95 5.12
N ILE A 117 -9.62 -1.86 5.51
CA ILE A 117 -8.53 -1.55 4.58
C ILE A 117 -8.39 -2.63 3.49
N LEU A 118 -8.57 -3.90 3.84
CA LEU A 118 -8.55 -4.99 2.87
C LEU A 118 -9.75 -4.95 1.93
N GLY A 119 -10.95 -4.68 2.46
CA GLY A 119 -12.16 -4.51 1.66
C GLY A 119 -11.99 -3.43 0.61
N ASP A 120 -11.52 -2.25 1.03
CA ASP A 120 -11.26 -1.12 0.13
C ASP A 120 -10.18 -1.46 -0.91
N ALA A 121 -9.09 -2.14 -0.50
CA ALA A 121 -8.00 -2.51 -1.38
C ALA A 121 -8.44 -3.53 -2.46
N HIS A 122 -9.30 -4.48 -2.11
CA HIS A 122 -9.86 -5.44 -3.06
C HIS A 122 -10.84 -4.77 -4.03
N ALA A 123 -11.70 -3.86 -3.55
CA ALA A 123 -12.69 -3.18 -4.38
C ALA A 123 -12.03 -2.44 -5.55
N VAL A 124 -10.90 -1.77 -5.31
CA VAL A 124 -10.18 -1.01 -6.34
C VAL A 124 -9.42 -1.90 -7.33
N CYS A 125 -9.19 -3.18 -7.03
CA CYS A 125 -8.58 -4.11 -7.99
C CYS A 125 -9.52 -4.40 -9.16
N THR A 126 -10.83 -4.48 -8.91
CA THR A 126 -11.84 -4.81 -9.91
C THR A 126 -12.51 -3.58 -10.53
N ALA A 127 -12.55 -2.46 -9.79
CA ALA A 127 -13.05 -1.20 -10.35
C ALA A 127 -12.18 -0.76 -11.54
N GLU A 128 -12.77 -0.11 -12.54
CA GLU A 128 -12.07 0.50 -13.70
C GLU A 128 -11.26 -0.44 -14.61
N GLY A 129 -11.52 -1.75 -14.59
CA GLY A 129 -10.95 -2.72 -15.55
C GLY A 129 -9.53 -3.15 -15.22
#